data_AF-A0A7S2WRJ0-F1
#
_entry.id   AF-A0A7S2WRJ0-F1
#
_cell.length_a   1.000
_cell.length_b   1.000
_cell.length_c   1.000
_cell.angle_alpha   90.00
_cell.angle_beta   90.00
_cell.angle_gamma   90.00
#
_symmetry.space_group_name_H-M   'P 1'
#
loop_
_entity.id
_entity.type
_entity.pdbx_description
1 polymer ?
#
loop_
_entity_poly.entity_id
_entity_poly.type
_entity_poly.pdbx_seq_one_letter_code
_entity_poly.pdbx_strand_id
1 'polypeptide(L)'
;EEDALAAVRVELSSDTDLFFMYSHTLDDRSFQEIQERQQLMVDFPDYPNVISRMLNDCIKEPHSHLAVFTIQSTPTKSGRLDFIQNMEYKFVELLSCSFDASSEAVIQQHISFRYNAMKSRLALMQSRLQEVNNLIKVKNPSLLLQLQKTAPPVIRKSA
;
A
#
# COMPACT_ATOMS: atom_id res chain seq x y z
N GLU A 1 4.92 19.09 27.31
CA GLU A 1 4.08 19.24 26.11
C GLU A 1 4.73 18.38 25.03
N GLU A 2 4.35 17.11 25.03
CA GLU A 2 5.02 16.02 24.33
C GLU A 2 4.29 15.72 23.02
N ASP A 3 5.06 15.69 21.93
CA ASP A 3 4.78 15.04 20.63
C ASP A 3 3.38 15.25 20.03
N ALA A 4 3.04 16.51 19.74
CA ALA A 4 1.85 16.81 18.95
C ALA A 4 2.05 16.36 17.49
N LEU A 5 1.07 15.64 16.94
CA LEU A 5 1.07 15.17 15.55
C LEU A 5 1.25 16.36 14.59
N ALA A 6 2.36 16.38 13.83
CA ALA A 6 2.69 17.53 12.97
C ALA A 6 2.01 17.47 11.60
N ALA A 7 1.91 16.27 11.02
CA ALA A 7 1.33 16.05 9.70
C ALA A 7 0.90 14.59 9.53
N VAL A 8 -0.06 14.39 8.63
CA VAL A 8 -0.54 13.09 8.17
C VAL A 8 -0.27 12.96 6.69
N ARG A 9 0.34 11.86 6.28
CA ARG A 9 0.57 11.54 4.87
C ARG A 9 0.05 10.15 4.55
N VAL A 10 -0.82 10.08 3.55
CA VAL A 10 -1.34 8.83 2.98
C VAL A 10 -0.83 8.72 1.56
N GLU A 11 -0.25 7.57 1.22
CA GLU A 11 0.30 7.29 -0.10
C GLU A 11 -0.50 6.17 -0.78
N LEU A 12 -0.84 6.39 -2.04
CA LEU A 12 -1.48 5.41 -2.89
C LEU A 12 -0.52 5.04 -4.02
N SER A 13 -0.16 3.76 -4.09
CA SER A 13 0.73 3.23 -5.12
C SER A 13 0.21 1.93 -5.72
N SER A 14 0.76 1.55 -6.87
CA SER A 14 0.44 0.28 -7.53
C SER A 14 1.66 -0.64 -7.61
N ASP A 15 1.40 -1.94 -7.61
CA ASP A 15 2.38 -2.99 -7.93
C ASP A 15 2.50 -3.25 -9.43
N THR A 16 1.51 -2.86 -10.23
CA THR A 16 1.52 -3.04 -11.69
C THR A 16 2.09 -1.84 -12.43
N ASP A 17 2.02 -0.65 -11.83
CA ASP A 17 2.56 0.59 -12.38
C ASP A 17 3.42 1.31 -11.34
N LEU A 18 4.73 1.37 -11.59
CA LEU A 18 5.72 2.00 -10.73
C LEU A 18 5.61 3.52 -10.70
N PHE A 19 5.01 4.13 -11.73
CA PHE A 19 4.82 5.59 -11.82
C PHE A 19 3.49 6.03 -11.20
N PHE A 20 2.62 5.08 -10.87
CA PHE A 20 1.40 5.36 -10.12
C PHE A 20 1.75 5.62 -8.66
N MET A 21 1.89 6.90 -8.32
CA MET A 21 2.10 7.36 -6.96
C MET A 21 1.36 8.67 -6.73
N TYR A 22 0.44 8.62 -5.77
CA TYR A 22 -0.35 9.74 -5.33
C TYR A 22 -0.21 9.90 -3.83
N SER A 23 -0.18 11.14 -3.35
CA SER A 23 -0.12 11.42 -1.92
C SER A 23 -1.18 12.42 -1.48
N HIS A 24 -1.81 12.13 -0.35
CA HIS A 24 -2.63 13.05 0.42
C HIS A 24 -1.82 13.44 1.65
N THR A 25 -1.45 14.72 1.77
CA THR A 25 -0.70 15.23 2.92
C THR A 25 -1.48 16.38 3.54
N LEU A 26 -1.65 16.34 4.86
CA LEU A 26 -2.31 17.37 5.64
C LEU A 26 -1.53 17.67 6.91
N ASP A 27 -1.64 18.91 7.35
CA ASP A 27 -1.34 19.37 8.70
C ASP A 27 -2.63 19.77 9.42
N ASP A 28 -2.53 20.21 10.67
CA ASP A 28 -3.69 20.61 11.48
C ASP A 28 -4.51 21.73 10.82
N ARG A 29 -3.83 22.67 10.14
CA ARG A 29 -4.50 23.81 9.47
C ARG A 29 -5.29 23.38 8.25
N SER A 30 -4.68 22.60 7.36
CA SER A 30 -5.34 22.07 6.17
C SER A 30 -6.41 21.03 6.51
N PHE A 31 -6.30 20.36 7.66
CA PHE A 31 -7.36 19.50 8.17
C PHE A 31 -8.63 20.28 8.54
N GLN A 32 -8.53 21.49 9.11
CA GLN A 32 -9.71 22.30 9.45
C GLN A 32 -10.61 22.55 8.24
N GLU A 33 -10.03 22.79 7.06
CA GLU A 33 -10.81 22.95 5.82
C GLU A 33 -11.60 21.69 5.46
N ILE A 34 -11.01 20.51 5.66
CA ILE A 34 -11.66 19.22 5.42
C ILE A 34 -12.72 18.94 6.48
N GLN A 35 -12.42 19.26 7.74
CA GLN A 35 -13.31 19.09 8.88
C GLN A 35 -14.59 19.90 8.67
N GLU A 36 -14.47 21.17 8.28
CA GLU A 36 -15.61 22.03 7.97
C GLU A 36 -16.35 21.59 6.70
N ARG A 37 -15.62 21.35 5.59
CA ARG A 37 -16.23 21.00 4.30
C ARG A 37 -16.99 19.68 4.34
N GLN A 38 -16.49 18.71 5.09
CA GLN A 38 -17.04 17.35 5.15
C GLN A 38 -17.73 17.06 6.48
N GLN A 39 -17.88 18.07 7.34
CA GLN A 39 -18.59 18.00 8.63
C GLN A 39 -18.06 16.85 9.52
N LEU A 40 -16.73 16.71 9.60
CA LEU A 40 -16.10 15.70 10.44
C LEU A 40 -16.21 16.11 11.92
N MET A 41 -16.56 15.15 12.77
CA MET A 41 -16.71 15.37 14.22
C MET A 41 -15.45 15.05 15.02
N VAL A 42 -14.36 14.68 14.35
CA VAL A 42 -13.09 14.29 14.98
C VAL A 42 -12.07 15.42 14.86
N ASP A 43 -11.12 15.45 15.78
CA ASP A 43 -9.98 16.36 15.73
C ASP A 43 -8.82 15.78 14.90
N PHE A 44 -7.86 16.64 14.55
CA PHE A 44 -6.72 16.26 13.71
C PHE A 44 -5.94 15.02 14.21
N PRO A 45 -5.66 14.85 15.52
CA PRO A 45 -4.95 13.67 16.02
C PRO A 45 -5.67 12.33 15.74
N ASP A 46 -6.99 12.36 15.61
CA ASP A 46 -7.82 11.18 15.35
C ASP A 46 -8.01 10.89 13.86
N TYR A 47 -7.73 11.86 12.99
CA TYR A 47 -7.93 11.71 11.54
C TYR A 47 -7.20 10.49 10.92
N PRO A 48 -5.94 10.16 11.27
CA PRO A 48 -5.28 8.94 10.80
C PRO A 48 -6.03 7.65 11.18
N ASN A 49 -6.62 7.63 12.37
CA ASN A 49 -7.37 6.47 12.86
C ASN A 49 -8.67 6.30 12.08
N VAL A 50 -9.33 7.40 11.72
CA VAL A 50 -10.52 7.38 10.84
C VAL A 50 -10.17 6.80 9.47
N ILE A 51 -9.12 7.30 8.81
CA ILE A 51 -8.69 6.76 7.51
C ILE A 51 -8.32 5.27 7.62
N SER A 52 -7.56 4.90 8.65
CA SER A 52 -7.16 3.51 8.88
C SER A 52 -8.38 2.60 9.08
N ARG A 53 -9.39 3.06 9.81
CA ARG A 53 -10.65 2.33 10.00
C ARG A 53 -11.37 2.14 8.68
N MET A 54 -11.56 3.19 7.89
CA MET A 54 -12.26 3.11 6.60
C MET A 54 -11.55 2.17 5.61
N LEU A 55 -10.21 2.22 5.54
CA LEU A 55 -9.42 1.28 4.74
C LEU A 55 -9.60 -0.17 5.21
N ASN A 56 -9.59 -0.41 6.52
CA ASN A 56 -9.83 -1.74 7.08
C ASN A 56 -11.25 -2.25 6.80
N ASP A 57 -12.26 -1.38 6.85
CA ASP A 57 -13.65 -1.73 6.57
C ASP A 57 -13.81 -2.12 5.09
N CYS A 58 -13.17 -1.40 4.16
CA CYS A 58 -13.12 -1.80 2.74
C CYS A 58 -12.44 -3.16 2.50
N ILE A 59 -11.44 -3.53 3.32
CA ILE A 59 -10.76 -4.83 3.22
C ILE A 59 -11.64 -5.96 3.77
N LYS A 60 -12.29 -5.72 4.91
CA LYS A 60 -13.06 -6.75 5.64
C LYS A 60 -14.44 -6.96 5.03
N GLU A 61 -15.08 -5.91 4.53
CA GLU A 61 -16.45 -5.91 4.05
C GLU A 61 -16.59 -5.25 2.68
N PRO A 62 -15.98 -5.80 1.61
CA PRO A 62 -15.91 -5.16 0.29
C PRO A 62 -17.28 -5.01 -0.42
N HIS A 63 -18.33 -5.66 0.08
CA HIS A 63 -19.70 -5.52 -0.45
C HIS A 63 -20.47 -4.33 0.15
N SER A 64 -20.10 -3.92 1.37
CA SER A 64 -20.72 -2.81 2.11
C SER A 64 -19.86 -1.55 2.08
N HIS A 65 -18.53 -1.67 2.04
CA HIS A 65 -17.59 -0.55 2.07
C HIS A 65 -16.68 -0.55 0.84
N LEU A 66 -16.66 0.57 0.13
CA LEU A 66 -15.90 0.76 -1.11
C LEU A 66 -14.94 1.93 -0.96
N ALA A 67 -13.75 1.79 -1.55
CA ALA A 67 -12.80 2.87 -1.73
C ALA A 67 -12.64 3.10 -3.24
N VAL A 68 -13.12 4.24 -3.74
CA VAL A 68 -13.11 4.57 -5.17
C VAL A 68 -12.12 5.68 -5.42
N PHE A 69 -11.06 5.37 -6.19
CA PHE A 69 -10.08 6.37 -6.59
C PHE A 69 -10.37 6.87 -8.00
N THR A 70 -10.69 8.16 -8.12
CA THR A 70 -10.96 8.82 -9.40
C THR A 70 -9.82 9.75 -9.75
N ILE A 71 -9.18 9.52 -10.89
CA ILE A 71 -8.11 10.36 -11.42
C ILE A 71 -8.73 11.48 -12.26
N GLN A 72 -8.37 12.72 -11.97
CA GLN A 72 -8.82 13.88 -12.75
C GLN A 72 -7.79 14.17 -13.84
N SER A 73 -8.24 14.18 -15.10
CA SER A 73 -7.44 14.57 -16.26
C SER A 73 -7.33 16.09 -16.38
N THR A 74 -6.86 16.75 -15.31
CA THR A 74 -6.50 18.17 -15.29
C THR A 74 -4.99 18.30 -15.50
N PRO A 75 -4.48 19.48 -15.93
CA PRO A 75 -3.05 19.69 -16.19
C PRO A 75 -2.14 19.36 -14.99
N THR A 76 -2.66 19.37 -13.76
CA THR A 76 -1.92 19.13 -12.51
C THR A 76 -1.97 17.68 -12.00
N LYS A 77 -2.58 16.73 -12.73
CA LYS A 77 -2.71 15.31 -12.32
C LYS A 77 -3.12 15.16 -10.84
N SER A 78 -4.34 15.54 -10.51
CA SER A 78 -4.96 15.32 -9.19
C SER A 78 -5.80 14.05 -9.18
N GLY A 79 -6.02 13.50 -7.98
CA GLY A 79 -6.89 12.36 -7.73
C GLY A 79 -7.79 12.61 -6.53
N ARG A 80 -8.90 11.88 -6.47
CA ARG A 80 -9.84 11.90 -5.35
C ARG A 80 -10.09 10.47 -4.90
N LEU A 81 -9.92 10.19 -3.62
CA LEU A 81 -10.28 8.92 -3.00
C LEU A 81 -11.55 9.11 -2.19
N ASP A 82 -12.59 8.35 -2.52
CA ASP A 82 -13.88 8.40 -1.83
C ASP A 82 -14.15 7.09 -1.12
N PHE A 83 -14.42 7.18 0.18
CA PHE A 83 -14.93 6.08 0.98
C PHE A 83 -16.45 6.09 0.93
N ILE A 84 -17.04 5.00 0.44
CA ILE A 84 -18.46 4.89 0.17
C ILE A 84 -19.03 3.69 0.91
N GLN A 85 -20.14 3.90 1.62
CA GLN A 85 -20.93 2.83 2.22
C GLN A 85 -22.15 2.52 1.37
N ASN A 86 -22.34 1.25 1.05
CA ASN A 86 -23.53 0.71 0.43
C ASN A 86 -24.56 0.36 1.53
N MET A 87 -25.63 1.14 1.61
CA MET A 87 -26.75 0.93 2.53
C MET A 87 -27.88 0.11 1.89
N GLU A 88 -27.59 -0.69 0.87
CA GLU A 88 -28.52 -1.50 0.04
C GLU A 88 -29.43 -0.69 -0.89
N TYR A 89 -29.98 0.43 -0.43
CA TYR A 89 -30.87 1.31 -1.21
C TYR A 89 -30.19 2.62 -1.63
N LYS A 90 -28.98 2.90 -1.12
CA LYS A 90 -28.23 4.12 -1.43
C LYS A 90 -26.74 3.93 -1.15
N PHE A 91 -25.90 4.55 -1.98
CA PHE A 91 -24.49 4.76 -1.70
C PHE A 91 -24.30 6.09 -0.98
N VAL A 92 -23.61 6.06 0.16
CA VAL A 92 -23.33 7.24 1.00
C VAL A 92 -21.83 7.44 1.05
N GLU A 93 -21.35 8.61 0.62
CA GLU A 93 -19.96 9.02 0.80
C GLU A 93 -19.73 9.32 2.29
N LEU A 94 -18.73 8.66 2.87
CA LEU A 94 -18.35 8.81 4.28
C LEU A 94 -17.21 9.81 4.47
N LEU A 95 -16.25 9.82 3.54
CA LEU A 95 -15.07 10.70 3.55
C LEU A 95 -14.50 10.76 2.14
N SER A 96 -13.98 11.93 1.79
CA SER A 96 -13.27 12.18 0.55
C SER A 96 -11.90 12.80 0.81
N CYS A 97 -10.86 12.22 0.21
CA CYS A 97 -9.49 12.69 0.33
C CYS A 97 -8.98 13.15 -1.03
N SER A 98 -8.42 14.36 -1.09
CA SER A 98 -7.75 14.89 -2.28
C SER A 98 -6.30 14.42 -2.31
N PHE A 99 -5.87 13.90 -3.45
CA PHE A 99 -4.53 13.39 -3.68
C PHE A 99 -3.87 14.15 -4.83
N ASP A 100 -2.57 14.36 -4.71
CA ASP A 100 -1.76 14.92 -5.79
C ASP A 100 -0.79 13.88 -6.32
N ALA A 101 -0.56 13.89 -7.63
CA ALA A 101 0.48 13.07 -8.23
C ALA A 101 1.84 13.48 -7.67
N SER A 102 2.64 12.50 -7.27
CA SER A 102 3.99 12.76 -6.78
C SER A 102 4.91 13.27 -7.89
N SER A 103 5.90 14.08 -7.50
CA SER A 103 6.93 14.55 -8.42
C SER A 103 7.82 13.41 -8.89
N GLU A 104 8.47 13.61 -10.04
CA GLU A 104 9.37 12.60 -10.62
C GLU A 104 10.49 12.19 -9.66
N ALA A 105 11.08 13.14 -8.93
CA ALA A 105 12.12 12.86 -7.94
C ALA A 105 11.62 11.92 -6.82
N VAL A 106 10.40 12.16 -6.33
CA VAL A 106 9.77 11.31 -5.30
C VAL A 106 9.47 9.92 -5.86
N ILE A 107 8.95 9.85 -7.09
CA ILE A 107 8.69 8.57 -7.78
C ILE A 107 9.99 7.76 -7.93
N GLN A 108 11.07 8.39 -8.40
CA GLN A 108 12.38 7.73 -8.54
C GLN A 108 12.91 7.21 -7.20
N GLN A 109 12.80 8.01 -6.13
CA GLN A 109 13.19 7.59 -4.78
C GLN A 109 12.35 6.40 -4.30
N HIS A 110 11.03 6.46 -4.51
CA HIS A 110 10.11 5.39 -4.10
C HIS A 110 10.36 4.09 -4.88
N ILE A 111 10.59 4.17 -6.19
CA ILE A 111 10.96 3.02 -7.04
C ILE A 111 12.27 2.40 -6.54
N SER A 112 13.28 3.24 -6.30
CA SER A 112 14.59 2.80 -5.80
C SER A 112 14.46 2.09 -4.46
N PHE A 113 13.66 2.66 -3.55
CA PHE A 113 13.37 2.07 -2.25
C PHE A 113 12.69 0.70 -2.39
N ARG A 114 11.59 0.60 -3.15
CA ARG A 114 10.85 -0.65 -3.38
C ARG A 114 11.73 -1.73 -4.01
N TYR A 115 12.53 -1.36 -5.02
CA TYR A 115 13.47 -2.27 -5.65
C TYR A 115 14.48 -2.82 -4.64
N ASN A 116 15.10 -1.94 -3.84
CA ASN A 116 16.10 -2.35 -2.86
C ASN A 116 15.49 -3.20 -1.73
N ALA A 117 14.30 -2.87 -1.25
CA ALA A 117 13.58 -3.66 -0.26
C ALA A 117 13.28 -5.07 -0.79
N MET A 118 12.79 -5.19 -2.03
CA MET A 118 12.50 -6.48 -2.67
C MET A 118 13.78 -7.29 -2.92
N LYS A 119 14.86 -6.63 -3.37
CA LYS A 119 16.18 -7.25 -3.57
C LYS A 119 16.72 -7.81 -2.26
N SER A 120 16.67 -7.04 -1.17
CA SER A 120 17.11 -7.48 0.16
C SER A 120 16.27 -8.66 0.67
N ARG A 121 14.94 -8.60 0.50
CA ARG A 121 14.04 -9.70 0.89
C ARG A 121 14.33 -10.98 0.09
N LEU A 122 14.59 -10.86 -1.20
CA LEU A 122 14.95 -11.98 -2.06
C LEU A 122 16.28 -12.63 -1.61
N ALA A 123 17.31 -11.82 -1.36
CA ALA A 123 18.60 -12.31 -0.89
C ALA A 123 18.47 -13.07 0.44
N LEU A 124 17.70 -12.54 1.40
CA LEU A 124 17.43 -13.20 2.67
C LEU A 124 16.73 -14.56 2.49
N MET A 125 15.68 -14.60 1.64
CA MET A 125 14.95 -15.84 1.38
C MET A 125 15.81 -16.87 0.65
N GLN A 126 16.67 -16.44 -0.26
CA GLN A 126 17.64 -17.30 -0.94
C GLN A 126 18.67 -17.90 0.04
N SER A 127 19.22 -17.09 0.96
CA SER A 127 20.13 -17.58 2.00
C SER A 127 19.45 -18.65 2.86
N ARG A 128 18.23 -18.38 3.34
CA ARG A 128 17.47 -19.32 4.16
C ARG A 128 17.18 -20.62 3.42
N LEU A 129 16.79 -20.54 2.15
CA LEU A 129 16.59 -21.72 1.32
C LEU A 129 17.87 -22.54 1.16
N GLN A 130 19.02 -21.88 0.98
CA GLN A 130 20.30 -22.55 0.85
C GLN A 130 20.73 -23.23 2.16
N GLU A 131 20.52 -22.58 3.31
CA GLU A 131 20.76 -23.15 4.64
C GLU A 131 19.90 -24.39 4.89
N VAL A 132 18.60 -24.31 4.61
CA VAL A 132 17.67 -25.45 4.71
C VAL A 132 18.10 -26.59 3.78
N ASN A 133 18.47 -26.28 2.54
CA ASN A 133 18.95 -27.28 1.58
C ASN A 133 20.21 -27.98 2.10
N ASN A 134 21.17 -27.24 2.63
CA ASN A 134 22.39 -27.79 3.22
C ASN A 134 22.11 -28.64 4.45
N LEU A 135 21.17 -28.23 5.32
CA LEU A 135 20.77 -29.02 6.48
C LEU A 135 20.15 -30.36 6.08
N ILE A 136 19.27 -30.36 5.07
CA ILE A 136 18.65 -31.59 4.55
C ILE A 136 19.70 -32.50 3.92
N LYS A 137 20.66 -31.96 3.15
CA LYS A 137 21.78 -32.76 2.59
C LYS A 137 22.52 -33.53 3.68
N VAL A 138 22.77 -32.91 4.83
CA VAL A 138 23.53 -33.50 5.93
C VAL A 138 22.68 -34.47 6.76
N LYS A 139 21.41 -34.14 7.02
CA LYS A 139 20.55 -34.88 7.98
C LYS A 139 19.65 -35.94 7.35
N ASN A 140 19.24 -35.76 6.09
CA ASN A 140 18.31 -36.68 5.39
C ASN A 140 18.50 -36.61 3.86
N PRO A 141 19.59 -37.20 3.32
CA PRO A 141 19.89 -37.16 1.89
C PRO A 141 18.83 -37.83 1.02
N SER A 142 18.12 -38.83 1.54
CA SER A 142 17.03 -39.54 0.86
C SER A 142 15.84 -38.64 0.56
N LEU A 143 15.51 -37.73 1.48
CA LEU A 143 14.43 -36.75 1.34
C LEU A 143 14.78 -35.70 0.27
N LEU A 144 16.06 -35.30 0.20
CA LEU A 144 16.54 -34.38 -0.82
C LEU A 144 16.38 -34.95 -2.23
N LEU A 145 16.69 -36.24 -2.40
CA LEU A 145 16.56 -36.94 -3.67
C LEU A 145 15.09 -37.02 -4.13
N GLN A 146 14.15 -37.14 -3.18
CA GLN A 146 12.71 -37.12 -3.47
C GLN A 146 12.22 -35.71 -3.84
N LEU A 147 12.64 -34.68 -3.10
CA LEU A 147 12.29 -33.28 -3.41
C LEU A 147 12.81 -32.84 -4.78
N GLN A 148 14.01 -33.28 -5.17
CA GLN A 148 14.56 -33.02 -6.51
C GLN A 148 13.80 -33.73 -7.63
N LYS A 149 13.19 -34.90 -7.37
CA LYS A 149 12.36 -35.61 -8.34
C LYS A 149 10.97 -34.97 -8.53
N THR A 150 10.48 -34.23 -7.52
CA THR A 150 9.17 -33.56 -7.56
C THR A 150 9.22 -32.10 -8.02
N ALA A 151 10.39 -31.48 -8.08
CA ALA A 151 10.52 -30.10 -8.54
C ALA A 151 10.38 -30.02 -10.08
N PRO A 152 9.52 -29.13 -10.63
CA PRO A 152 9.44 -28.93 -12.07
C PRO A 152 10.79 -28.43 -12.62
N PRO A 153 11.15 -28.79 -13.86
CA PRO A 153 12.45 -28.44 -14.42
C PRO A 153 12.60 -26.92 -14.46
N VAL A 154 13.66 -26.43 -13.79
CA VAL A 154 14.07 -25.03 -13.84
C VAL A 154 14.41 -24.71 -15.30
N ILE A 155 13.60 -23.88 -15.95
CA ILE A 155 13.88 -23.34 -17.28
C ILE A 155 15.16 -22.53 -17.17
N ARG A 156 16.30 -23.14 -17.53
CA ARG A 156 17.55 -22.42 -17.75
C ARG A 156 17.33 -21.53 -18.97
N LYS A 157 17.30 -20.21 -18.79
CA LYS A 157 17.42 -19.28 -19.91
C LYS A 157 18.78 -19.51 -20.55
N SER A 158 18.79 -20.06 -21.76
CA SER A 158 19.93 -20.07 -22.66
C SER A 158 20.29 -18.63 -23.00
N ALA A 159 21.55 -18.27 -22.77
CA ALA A 159 22.19 -17.08 -23.32
C ALA A 159 22.19 -17.13 -24.85
#